data_AF-A0A1H4KH19-F1
#
_entry.id   AF-A0A1H4KH19-F1
#
_cell.length_a   1.000
_cell.length_b   1.000
_cell.length_c   1.000
_cell.angle_alpha   90.00
_cell.angle_beta   90.00
_cell.angle_gamma   90.00
#
_symmetry.space_group_name_H-M   'P 1'
#
loop_
_entity.id
_entity.type
_entity.pdbx_description
1 polymer ?
#
loop_
_entity_poly.entity_id
_entity_poly.type
_entity_poly.pdbx_seq_one_letter_code
_entity_poly.pdbx_strand_id
1 'polypeptide(L)'
;MSEPQPPRPAAPVPASAMGRALHALTALFPALGEGSHELNLTADHRDDAVVTISLNVTVTAESVRVDHPADEYMRFFTVLTFALEQSTVHDATLIAATSADRPRACGWEVRQGWLHPIDPADLQSAVTAHLTADDAASLVICAAPVLHLPH
;
A
#
# COMPACT_ATOMS: atom_id res chain seq x y z
N MET A 1 20.67 -39.56 2.04
CA MET A 1 20.32 -38.39 1.21
C MET A 1 18.97 -37.91 1.70
N SER A 2 18.91 -36.74 2.33
CA SER A 2 17.64 -36.17 2.81
C SER A 2 16.87 -35.64 1.61
N GLU A 3 15.61 -36.06 1.44
CA GLU A 3 14.71 -35.54 0.41
C GLU A 3 14.48 -34.03 0.61
N PRO A 4 14.42 -33.23 -0.47
CA PRO A 4 14.06 -31.81 -0.38
C PRO A 4 12.61 -31.70 0.08
N GLN A 5 12.42 -31.14 1.27
CA GLN A 5 11.08 -30.93 1.82
C GLN A 5 10.38 -29.84 0.98
N PRO A 6 9.16 -30.09 0.46
CA PRO A 6 8.45 -29.12 -0.35
C PRO A 6 8.18 -27.84 0.46
N PRO A 7 8.16 -26.65 -0.17
CA PRO A 7 7.88 -25.40 0.51
C PRO A 7 6.56 -25.52 1.26
N ARG A 8 6.60 -25.31 2.58
CA ARG A 8 5.43 -25.36 3.45
C ARG A 8 4.40 -24.37 2.87
N PRO A 9 3.13 -24.76 2.68
CA PRO A 9 2.12 -23.82 2.21
C PRO A 9 2.05 -22.65 3.18
N ALA A 10 2.08 -21.43 2.64
CA ALA A 10 1.88 -20.21 3.41
C ALA A 10 0.60 -20.37 4.23
N ALA A 11 0.65 -20.02 5.52
CA ALA A 11 -0.50 -20.13 6.39
C ALA A 11 -1.68 -19.35 5.79
N PRO A 12 -2.91 -19.90 5.83
CA PRO A 12 -4.08 -19.17 5.33
C PRO A 12 -4.27 -17.89 6.14
N VAL A 13 -4.42 -16.78 5.43
CA VAL A 13 -4.60 -15.46 6.04
C VAL A 13 -5.95 -15.42 6.77
N PRO A 14 -6.03 -14.91 8.02
CA PRO A 14 -7.28 -14.79 8.74
C PRO A 14 -8.31 -13.97 7.96
N ALA A 15 -9.57 -14.41 7.90
CA ALA A 15 -10.66 -13.65 7.26
C ALA A 15 -10.82 -12.24 7.84
N SER A 16 -10.46 -12.04 9.12
CA SER A 16 -10.44 -10.73 9.77
C SER A 16 -9.40 -9.79 9.18
N ALA A 17 -8.26 -10.28 8.69
CA ALA A 17 -7.25 -9.48 8.02
C ALA A 17 -7.71 -9.05 6.63
N MET A 18 -8.37 -9.95 5.88
CA MET A 18 -8.99 -9.59 4.59
C MET A 18 -10.03 -8.49 4.76
N GLY A 19 -10.87 -8.58 5.82
CA GLY A 19 -11.81 -7.53 6.18
C GLY A 19 -11.11 -6.19 6.47
N ARG A 20 -10.01 -6.20 7.24
CA ARG A 20 -9.21 -4.98 7.50
C ARG A 20 -8.63 -4.38 6.23
N ALA A 21 -8.13 -5.20 5.30
CA ALA A 21 -7.61 -4.71 4.02
C ALA A 21 -8.70 -4.03 3.18
N LEU A 22 -9.88 -4.64 3.10
CA LEU A 22 -11.02 -4.03 2.42
C LEU A 22 -11.44 -2.71 3.09
N HIS A 23 -11.47 -2.68 4.42
CA HIS A 23 -11.77 -1.46 5.18
C HIS A 23 -10.71 -0.37 4.99
N ALA A 24 -9.44 -0.72 4.95
CA ALA A 24 -8.35 0.21 4.68
C ALA A 24 -8.50 0.84 3.29
N LEU A 25 -8.78 0.05 2.26
CA LEU A 25 -9.01 0.57 0.90
C LEU A 25 -10.25 1.45 0.81
N THR A 26 -11.36 1.04 1.42
CA THR A 26 -12.60 1.84 1.44
C THR A 26 -12.47 3.15 2.21
N ALA A 27 -11.60 3.22 3.23
CA ALA A 27 -11.25 4.47 3.91
C ALA A 27 -10.26 5.32 3.10
N LEU A 28 -9.31 4.67 2.42
CA LEU A 28 -8.25 5.34 1.65
C LEU A 28 -8.80 6.12 0.45
N PHE A 29 -9.62 5.50 -0.40
CA PHE A 29 -10.04 6.14 -1.66
C PHE A 29 -10.78 7.48 -1.48
N PRO A 30 -11.76 7.60 -0.57
CA PRO A 30 -12.37 8.91 -0.30
C PRO A 30 -11.38 9.94 0.25
N ALA A 31 -10.40 9.50 1.04
CA ALA A 31 -9.41 10.38 1.65
C ALA A 31 -8.38 10.92 0.64
N LEU A 32 -8.11 10.18 -0.45
CA LEU A 32 -7.28 10.63 -1.56
C LEU A 32 -7.95 11.73 -2.42
N GLY A 33 -9.28 11.77 -2.39
CA GLY A 33 -10.11 12.62 -3.25
C GLY A 33 -10.20 12.07 -4.67
N GLU A 34 -10.92 12.80 -5.53
CA GLU A 34 -11.02 12.43 -6.95
C GLU A 34 -9.70 12.62 -7.69
N GLY A 35 -9.45 11.74 -8.67
CA GLY A 35 -8.25 11.78 -9.51
C GLY A 35 -7.73 10.39 -9.88
N SER A 36 -6.64 10.37 -10.65
CA SER A 36 -5.88 9.16 -10.92
C SER A 36 -4.73 9.06 -9.92
N HIS A 37 -4.64 7.91 -9.26
CA HIS A 37 -3.67 7.63 -8.20
C HIS A 37 -2.91 6.36 -8.51
N GLU A 38 -1.60 6.41 -8.31
CA GLU A 38 -0.76 5.24 -8.25
C GLU A 38 -0.50 4.91 -6.77
N LEU A 39 -0.90 3.73 -6.35
CA LEU A 39 -0.64 3.20 -5.02
C LEU A 39 0.57 2.30 -5.09
N ASN A 40 1.63 2.64 -4.37
CA ASN A 40 2.84 1.86 -4.22
C ASN A 40 2.88 1.27 -2.83
N LEU A 41 2.87 -0.05 -2.72
CA LEU A 41 2.98 -0.78 -1.47
C LEU A 41 4.34 -1.49 -1.44
N THR A 42 5.17 -1.12 -0.48
CA THR A 42 6.42 -1.82 -0.15
C THR A 42 6.22 -2.54 1.17
N ALA A 43 6.52 -3.84 1.21
CA ALA A 43 6.40 -4.67 2.39
C ALA A 43 7.68 -5.47 2.61
N ASP A 44 8.24 -5.36 3.80
CA ASP A 44 9.43 -6.08 4.21
C ASP A 44 9.01 -7.34 4.97
N HIS A 45 9.30 -8.48 4.34
CA HIS A 45 8.99 -9.79 4.89
C HIS A 45 10.01 -10.19 5.96
N ARG A 46 9.62 -11.09 6.86
CA ARG A 46 10.45 -11.55 7.98
C ARG A 46 11.64 -12.43 7.58
N ASP A 47 11.71 -12.86 6.32
CA ASP A 47 12.85 -13.57 5.73
C ASP A 47 13.81 -12.64 4.97
N ASP A 48 13.74 -11.33 5.27
CA ASP A 48 14.51 -10.26 4.63
C ASP A 48 14.18 -10.05 3.14
N ALA A 49 13.11 -10.67 2.62
CA ALA A 49 12.62 -10.36 1.27
C ALA A 49 11.82 -9.06 1.26
N VAL A 50 12.09 -8.19 0.29
CA VAL A 50 11.32 -6.97 0.04
C VAL A 50 10.37 -7.22 -1.12
N VAL A 51 9.08 -6.92 -0.90
CA VAL A 51 8.06 -6.98 -1.95
C VAL A 51 7.54 -5.57 -2.23
N THR A 52 7.70 -5.12 -3.46
CA THR A 52 7.13 -3.86 -3.95
C THR A 52 6.08 -4.18 -5.02
N ILE A 53 4.88 -3.64 -4.86
CA ILE A 53 3.78 -3.78 -5.81
C ILE A 53 3.03 -2.46 -5.98
N SER A 54 2.65 -2.14 -7.21
CA SER A 54 1.89 -0.95 -7.53
C SER A 54 0.48 -1.26 -8.03
N LEU A 55 -0.43 -0.31 -7.85
CA LEU A 55 -1.81 -0.38 -8.33
C LEU A 55 -2.27 1.01 -8.77
N ASN A 56 -2.65 1.13 -10.03
CA ASN A 56 -3.28 2.34 -10.58
C ASN A 56 -4.79 2.29 -10.36
N VAL A 57 -5.32 3.35 -9.76
CA VAL A 57 -6.74 3.53 -9.50
C VAL A 57 -7.19 4.91 -9.94
N THR A 58 -8.41 5.00 -10.47
CA THR A 58 -9.08 6.26 -10.74
C THR A 58 -10.27 6.40 -9.80
N VAL A 59 -10.25 7.42 -8.95
CA VAL A 59 -11.31 7.74 -7.98
C VAL A 59 -12.18 8.85 -8.57
N THR A 60 -13.49 8.62 -8.57
CA THR A 60 -14.54 9.58 -8.95
C THR A 60 -15.54 9.71 -7.81
N ALA A 61 -16.40 10.72 -7.84
CA ALA A 61 -17.47 10.88 -6.85
C ALA A 61 -18.37 9.63 -6.69
N GLU A 62 -18.54 8.85 -7.76
CA GLU A 62 -19.51 7.74 -7.82
C GLU A 62 -18.86 6.36 -7.73
N SER A 63 -17.57 6.24 -8.07
CA SER A 63 -16.91 4.95 -8.23
C SER A 63 -15.40 5.01 -8.11
N VAL A 64 -14.81 3.86 -7.78
CA VAL A 64 -13.37 3.61 -7.88
C VAL A 64 -13.15 2.60 -8.98
N ARG A 65 -12.33 2.96 -9.97
CA ARG A 65 -11.90 2.09 -11.05
C ARG A 65 -10.47 1.64 -10.80
N VAL A 66 -10.21 0.35 -10.98
CA VAL A 66 -8.86 -0.20 -11.01
C VAL A 66 -8.45 -0.34 -12.47
N ASP A 67 -7.30 0.22 -12.84
CA ASP A 67 -6.82 0.24 -14.22
C ASP A 67 -5.95 -0.99 -14.57
N HIS A 68 -5.90 -1.95 -13.65
CA HIS A 68 -5.14 -3.20 -13.73
C HIS A 68 -6.06 -4.43 -13.84
N PRO A 69 -5.57 -5.55 -14.39
CA PRO A 69 -6.33 -6.79 -14.42
C PRO A 69 -6.58 -7.34 -13.01
N ALA A 70 -7.61 -8.19 -12.89
CA ALA A 70 -8.10 -8.67 -11.60
C ALA A 70 -7.02 -9.43 -10.80
N ASP A 71 -6.09 -10.13 -11.45
CA ASP A 71 -5.00 -10.84 -10.80
C ASP A 71 -3.97 -9.90 -10.17
N GLU A 72 -3.67 -8.77 -10.81
CA GLU A 72 -2.79 -7.74 -10.25
C GLU A 72 -3.43 -7.03 -9.05
N TYR A 73 -4.72 -6.70 -9.14
CA TYR A 73 -5.49 -6.23 -7.99
C TYR A 73 -5.46 -7.24 -6.83
N MET A 74 -5.68 -8.53 -7.11
CA MET A 74 -5.65 -9.57 -6.09
C MET A 74 -4.27 -9.75 -5.47
N ARG A 75 -3.18 -9.58 -6.22
CA ARG A 75 -1.82 -9.58 -5.68
C ARG A 75 -1.61 -8.39 -4.74
N PHE A 76 -1.96 -7.17 -5.16
CA PHE A 76 -1.86 -5.98 -4.32
C PHE A 76 -2.66 -6.16 -3.01
N PHE A 77 -3.92 -6.59 -3.15
CA PHE A 77 -4.81 -6.85 -2.01
C PHE A 77 -4.23 -7.90 -1.06
N THR A 78 -3.62 -8.96 -1.60
CA THR A 78 -2.97 -10.02 -0.81
C THR A 78 -1.79 -9.46 0.00
N VAL A 79 -0.90 -8.68 -0.62
CA VAL A 79 0.25 -8.06 0.08
C VAL A 79 -0.23 -7.10 1.18
N LEU A 80 -1.23 -6.26 0.89
CA LEU A 80 -1.83 -5.38 1.89
C LEU A 80 -2.43 -6.16 3.05
N THR A 81 -3.09 -7.28 2.76
CA THR A 81 -3.69 -8.13 3.80
C THR A 81 -2.61 -8.72 4.71
N PHE A 82 -1.51 -9.23 4.15
CA PHE A 82 -0.38 -9.73 4.95
C PHE A 82 0.28 -8.62 5.78
N ALA A 83 0.46 -7.43 5.20
CA ALA A 83 0.99 -6.29 5.91
C ALA A 83 0.12 -5.90 7.13
N LEU A 84 -1.20 -5.86 6.97
CA LEU A 84 -2.16 -5.56 8.04
C LEU A 84 -2.37 -6.71 9.04
N GLU A 85 -1.90 -7.91 8.72
CA GLU A 85 -1.90 -9.03 9.66
C GLU A 85 -0.60 -9.13 10.47
N GLN A 86 0.50 -8.60 9.94
CA GLN A 86 1.83 -8.55 10.57
C GLN A 86 2.41 -9.92 10.97
N SER A 87 1.88 -11.03 10.44
CA SER A 87 2.36 -12.37 10.76
C SER A 87 3.68 -12.69 10.05
N THR A 88 3.81 -12.24 8.81
CA THR A 88 4.93 -12.52 7.91
C THR A 88 5.64 -11.25 7.43
N VAL A 89 4.99 -10.10 7.56
CA VAL A 89 5.53 -8.77 7.26
C VAL A 89 5.89 -8.07 8.57
N HIS A 90 7.06 -7.45 8.63
CA HIS A 90 7.51 -6.71 9.82
C HIS A 90 7.36 -5.19 9.65
N ASP A 91 7.56 -4.69 8.44
CA ASP A 91 7.33 -3.30 8.07
C ASP A 91 6.64 -3.22 6.71
N ALA A 92 5.78 -2.23 6.52
CA ALA A 92 5.21 -1.94 5.23
C ALA A 92 4.80 -0.47 5.12
N THR A 93 5.06 0.11 3.96
CA THR A 93 4.71 1.49 3.62
C THR A 93 3.83 1.51 2.38
N LEU A 94 2.73 2.24 2.46
CA LEU A 94 1.83 2.53 1.35
C LEU A 94 1.99 4.00 0.95
N ILE A 95 2.32 4.27 -0.30
CA ILE A 95 2.43 5.61 -0.86
C ILE A 95 1.37 5.75 -1.95
N ALA A 96 0.57 6.82 -1.91
CA ALA A 96 -0.32 7.19 -2.99
C ALA A 96 0.22 8.44 -3.68
N ALA A 97 0.57 8.29 -4.96
CA ALA A 97 0.93 9.40 -5.83
C ALA A 97 -0.28 9.79 -6.68
N THR A 98 -0.76 11.02 -6.57
CA THR A 98 -1.85 11.53 -7.42
C THR A 98 -1.27 12.24 -8.63
N SER A 99 -1.68 11.80 -9.82
CA SER A 99 -1.43 12.48 -11.08
C SER A 99 -2.34 13.70 -11.20
N ALA A 100 -1.75 14.89 -11.20
CA ALA A 100 -2.43 16.18 -11.36
C ALA A 100 -1.44 17.22 -11.92
N ASP A 101 -1.91 18.43 -12.22
CA ASP A 101 -1.06 19.57 -12.63
C ASP A 101 0.10 19.84 -11.66
N ARG A 102 -0.08 19.47 -10.39
CA ARG A 102 0.98 19.30 -9.39
C ARG A 102 0.89 17.91 -8.78
N PRO A 103 1.78 16.98 -9.16
CA PRO A 103 1.82 15.66 -8.56
C PRO A 103 1.96 15.76 -7.05
N ARG A 104 1.18 14.97 -6.31
CA ARG A 104 1.26 14.92 -4.84
C ARG A 104 1.48 13.49 -4.37
N ALA A 105 2.29 13.30 -3.34
CA ALA A 105 2.46 12.02 -2.67
C ALA A 105 2.03 12.11 -1.21
N CYS A 106 1.14 11.20 -0.80
CA CYS A 106 0.74 10.97 0.59
C CYS A 106 1.15 9.54 0.96
N GLY A 107 1.51 9.30 2.22
CA GLY A 107 2.04 8.02 2.66
C GLY A 107 1.51 7.56 4.01
N TRP A 108 1.47 6.25 4.19
CA TRP A 108 1.07 5.59 5.41
C TRP A 108 2.02 4.44 5.73
N GLU A 109 2.38 4.32 7.01
CA GLU A 109 2.99 3.11 7.56
C GLU A 109 1.92 2.12 8.00
N VAL A 110 2.17 0.83 7.81
CA VAL A 110 1.30 -0.25 8.28
C VAL A 110 1.72 -0.63 9.70
N ARG A 111 0.95 -0.17 10.69
CA ARG A 111 1.26 -0.39 12.11
C ARG A 111 0.02 -0.84 12.86
N GLN A 112 0.20 -1.74 13.82
CA GLN A 112 -0.88 -2.29 14.64
C GLN A 112 -2.08 -2.79 13.82
N GLY A 113 -1.82 -3.33 12.63
CA GLY A 113 -2.84 -3.84 11.71
C GLY A 113 -3.69 -2.77 11.02
N TRP A 114 -3.18 -1.54 10.92
CA TRP A 114 -3.84 -0.42 10.25
C TRP A 114 -2.86 0.51 9.51
N LEU A 115 -3.41 1.45 8.73
CA LEU A 115 -2.66 2.49 8.01
C LEU A 115 -2.57 3.76 8.85
N HIS A 116 -1.34 4.17 9.18
CA HIS A 116 -1.04 5.37 9.96
C HIS A 116 -0.30 6.38 9.08
N PRO A 117 -0.69 7.67 9.07
CA PRO A 117 0.06 8.69 8.35
C PRO A 117 1.55 8.64 8.69
N ILE A 118 2.38 8.59 7.66
CA ILE A 118 3.83 8.67 7.82
C ILE A 118 4.26 10.14 8.03
N ASP A 119 5.40 10.35 8.68
CA ASP A 119 5.98 11.69 8.75
C ASP A 119 6.39 12.18 7.34
N PRO A 120 6.15 13.45 6.98
CA PRO A 120 6.54 13.98 5.66
C PRO A 120 8.03 13.82 5.32
N ALA A 121 8.94 13.85 6.30
CA ALA A 121 10.38 13.66 6.06
C ALA A 121 10.72 12.21 5.72
N ASP A 122 10.07 11.26 6.39
CA ASP A 122 10.20 9.83 6.11
C ASP A 122 9.58 9.49 4.74
N LEU A 123 8.44 10.11 4.41
CA LEU A 123 7.82 10.01 3.08
C LEU A 123 8.74 10.53 1.97
N GLN A 124 9.38 11.68 2.17
CA GLN A 124 10.33 12.22 1.18
C GLN A 124 11.48 11.24 0.93
N SER A 125 11.97 10.60 1.99
CA SER A 125 13.03 9.59 1.90
C SER A 125 12.57 8.37 1.10
N ALA A 126 11.38 7.84 1.41
CA ALA A 126 10.80 6.70 0.71
C ALA A 126 10.50 6.97 -0.78
N VAL A 127 9.95 8.16 -1.09
CA VAL A 127 9.68 8.58 -2.48
C VAL A 127 10.99 8.73 -3.26
N THR A 128 12.03 9.32 -2.66
CA THR A 128 13.34 9.50 -3.31
C THR A 128 14.02 8.16 -3.59
N ALA A 129 13.76 7.14 -2.76
CA ALA A 129 14.29 5.79 -2.97
C ALA A 129 13.58 5.02 -4.11
N HIS A 130 12.40 5.47 -4.53
CA HIS A 130 11.55 4.75 -5.50
C HIS A 130 11.36 5.48 -6.83
N LEU A 131 11.64 6.79 -6.88
CA LEU A 131 11.55 7.60 -8.09
C LEU A 131 12.93 8.06 -8.57
N THR A 132 13.01 8.41 -9.85
CA THR A 132 14.18 9.13 -10.35
C THR A 132 14.23 10.53 -9.70
N ALA A 133 15.42 11.10 -9.52
CA ALA A 133 15.58 12.37 -8.80
C ALA A 133 14.79 13.53 -9.41
N ASP A 134 14.53 13.50 -10.73
CA ASP A 134 13.80 14.54 -11.46
C ASP A 134 12.27 14.44 -11.23
N ASP A 135 11.76 13.20 -11.18
CA ASP A 135 10.36 12.92 -10.85
C ASP A 135 10.07 13.20 -9.36
N ALA A 136 11.00 12.83 -8.47
CA ALA A 136 10.90 13.06 -7.03
C ALA A 136 10.90 14.55 -6.65
N ALA A 137 11.65 15.39 -7.38
CA ALA A 137 11.73 16.83 -7.13
C ALA A 137 10.43 17.58 -7.49
N SER A 138 9.59 17.00 -8.34
CA SER A 138 8.34 17.58 -8.81
C SER A 138 7.14 17.22 -7.93
N LEU A 139 7.31 16.31 -6.97
CA LEU A 139 6.26 15.84 -6.09
C LEU A 139 6.07 16.73 -4.86
N VAL A 140 4.83 17.14 -4.63
CA VAL A 140 4.43 17.81 -3.40
C VAL A 140 4.09 16.75 -2.36
N ILE A 141 4.87 16.69 -1.28
CA ILE A 141 4.56 15.83 -0.14
C ILE A 141 3.32 16.38 0.59
N CYS A 142 2.26 15.57 0.67
CA CYS A 142 1.06 15.92 1.40
C CYS A 142 1.03 15.24 2.78
N ALA A 143 0.48 15.95 3.76
CA ALA A 143 0.13 15.36 5.05
C ALA A 143 -0.96 14.32 4.79
N ALA A 144 -0.65 13.05 5.05
CA ALA A 144 -1.60 11.97 4.78
C ALA A 144 -2.80 12.06 5.73
N PRO A 145 -4.04 11.93 5.21
CA PRO A 145 -5.23 11.94 6.04
C PRO A 145 -5.22 10.74 7.01
N VAL A 146 -5.69 10.99 8.23
CA VAL A 146 -5.91 9.94 9.23
C VAL A 146 -7.06 9.06 8.76
N LEU A 147 -6.80 7.77 8.57
CA LEU A 147 -7.83 6.80 8.21
C LEU A 147 -8.44 6.24 9.49
N HIS A 148 -9.73 6.47 9.70
CA HIS A 148 -10.42 5.96 10.88
C HIS A 148 -10.67 4.46 10.77
N LEU A 149 -10.31 3.72 11.83
CA LEU A 149 -10.62 2.31 11.94
C LEU A 149 -12.15 2.13 12.02
N PRO A 150 -12.75 1.15 11.30
CA PRO A 150 -14.15 0.82 11.49
C PRO A 150 -14.40 0.39 12.94
N HIS A 151 -15.47 0.89 13.54
CA HIS A 151 -15.96 0.49 14.86
C HIS A 151 -16.61 -0.89 14.85
#